data_AF-A0A1U8Q923-F1
#
_entry.id   AF-A0A1U8Q923-F1
#
_cell.length_a   1.000
_cell.length_b   1.000
_cell.length_c   1.000
_cell.angle_alpha   90.00
_cell.angle_beta   90.00
_cell.angle_gamma   90.00
#
_symmetry.space_group_name_H-M   'P 1'
#
loop_
_entity.id
_entity.type
_entity.pdbx_description
1 polymer ?
#
loop_
_entity_poly.entity_id
_entity_poly.type
_entity_poly.pdbx_seq_one_letter_code
_entity_poly.pdbx_strand_id
1 'polypeptide(L)'
;MSEDYLILHIDKKSRKRGTGIVDQVMEEIRRSIRDEPPTHYTLEIPSFSLLSKSLMERYDSGDFEAGGKLGLYPNGDKARNGQDHISLYLVLSETNSLPPSFEVTALFRFFVFHQIHGNYLTLEDANGKGRCFLSVTREWGFAQLIDLQTFKDPSNGYLVNDTCCFGVEVFICKERNIRKGERLSLISPSDFPNCTWKIENFSKLEEEFYHSDEFCAADRKC
;
A
#
# COMPACT_ATOMS: atom_id res chain seq x y z
N MET A 1 23.75 -29.34 44.61
CA MET A 1 23.91 -28.28 43.60
C MET A 1 22.71 -28.38 42.69
N SER A 2 21.94 -27.30 42.66
CA SER A 2 20.63 -27.20 42.01
C SER A 2 20.82 -26.97 40.51
N GLU A 3 19.98 -27.58 39.69
CA GLU A 3 19.65 -27.07 38.36
C GLU A 3 18.14 -27.08 38.22
N ASP A 4 17.59 -25.87 38.18
CA ASP A 4 16.17 -25.57 38.10
C ASP A 4 15.66 -25.83 36.68
N TYR A 5 14.70 -26.74 36.53
CA TYR A 5 13.92 -26.85 35.29
C TYR A 5 12.86 -25.75 35.26
N LEU A 6 13.04 -24.77 34.37
CA LEU A 6 12.05 -23.72 34.10
C LEU A 6 10.87 -24.31 33.30
N ILE A 7 9.76 -24.62 33.96
CA ILE A 7 8.51 -25.01 33.27
C ILE A 7 7.82 -23.74 32.77
N LEU A 8 7.89 -23.47 31.46
CA LEU A 8 7.05 -22.46 30.81
C LEU A 8 5.62 -22.99 30.69
N HIS A 9 4.71 -22.47 31.53
CA HIS A 9 3.27 -22.64 31.37
C HIS A 9 2.79 -21.80 30.17
N ILE A 10 2.44 -22.45 29.06
CA ILE A 10 1.76 -21.80 27.93
C ILE A 10 0.26 -21.79 28.25
N ASP A 11 -0.25 -20.64 28.68
CA ASP A 11 -1.69 -20.41 28.81
C ASP A 11 -2.31 -20.34 27.40
N LYS A 12 -3.09 -21.36 27.02
CA LYS A 12 -3.91 -21.34 25.79
C LYS A 12 -5.11 -20.43 26.03
N LYS A 13 -4.89 -19.12 25.98
CA LYS A 13 -6.00 -18.16 25.92
C LYS A 13 -6.62 -18.22 24.52
N SER A 14 -7.72 -18.95 24.43
CA SER A 14 -8.68 -18.91 23.32
C SER A 14 -8.95 -17.46 22.91
N ARG A 15 -8.35 -17.05 21.80
CA ARG A 15 -8.66 -15.77 21.16
C ARG A 15 -9.98 -15.99 20.42
N LYS A 16 -11.08 -15.59 21.06
CA LYS A 16 -12.37 -15.45 20.39
C LYS A 16 -12.14 -14.68 19.09
N ARG A 17 -12.67 -15.21 17.98
CA ARG A 17 -12.81 -14.48 16.71
C ARG A 17 -13.68 -13.26 16.98
N GLY A 18 -13.04 -12.16 17.36
CA GLY A 18 -13.59 -10.83 17.17
C GLY A 18 -13.60 -10.60 15.68
N THR A 19 -14.80 -10.54 15.10
CA THR A 19 -15.05 -9.91 13.81
C THR A 19 -14.34 -8.56 13.84
N GLY A 20 -13.26 -8.44 13.08
CA GLY A 20 -12.56 -7.19 12.90
C GLY A 20 -13.50 -6.24 12.19
N ILE A 21 -14.16 -5.40 12.98
CA ILE A 21 -14.50 -4.06 12.53
C ILE A 21 -13.13 -3.47 12.22
N VAL A 22 -12.82 -3.34 10.93
CA VAL A 22 -11.80 -2.39 10.49
C VAL A 22 -12.27 -1.08 11.08
N ASP A 23 -11.58 -0.60 12.12
CA ASP A 23 -11.72 0.77 12.57
C ASP A 23 -11.39 1.62 11.35
N GLN A 24 -12.45 2.02 10.66
CA GLN A 24 -12.40 2.86 9.50
C GLN A 24 -12.04 4.23 10.05
N VAL A 25 -10.75 4.49 10.11
CA VAL A 25 -10.24 5.84 10.32
C VAL A 25 -10.86 6.67 9.19
N MET A 26 -11.89 7.44 9.53
CA MET A 26 -12.42 8.46 8.63
C MET A 26 -11.27 9.43 8.43
N GLU A 27 -10.69 9.40 7.24
CA GLU A 27 -9.58 10.28 6.91
C GLU A 27 -10.10 11.71 6.91
N GLU A 28 -9.70 12.48 7.91
CA GLU A 28 -10.16 13.85 8.06
C GLU A 28 -9.53 14.71 6.97
N ILE A 29 -10.39 15.30 6.13
CA ILE A 29 -9.98 16.09 4.98
C ILE A 29 -9.97 17.56 5.37
N ARG A 30 -8.81 18.20 5.26
CA ARG A 30 -8.70 19.65 5.34
C ARG A 30 -9.01 20.25 3.97
N ARG A 31 -9.91 21.23 3.97
CA ARG A 31 -10.36 21.96 2.79
C ARG A 31 -9.93 23.42 2.86
N SER A 32 -9.42 23.96 1.77
CA SER A 32 -9.07 25.37 1.63
C SER A 32 -9.27 25.84 0.18
N ILE A 33 -9.29 27.17 -0.03
CA ILE A 33 -9.33 27.77 -1.36
C ILE A 33 -7.94 28.27 -1.73
N ARG A 34 -7.56 28.11 -2.99
CA ARG A 34 -6.29 28.57 -3.56
C ARG A 34 -6.52 29.09 -4.98
N ASP A 35 -5.86 30.17 -5.35
CA ASP A 35 -5.98 30.75 -6.70
C ASP A 35 -5.00 30.12 -7.69
N GLU A 36 -3.82 29.70 -7.24
CA GLU A 36 -2.83 29.08 -8.12
C GLU A 36 -3.19 27.63 -8.49
N PRO A 37 -2.89 27.21 -9.73
CA PRO A 37 -3.13 25.85 -10.18
C PRO A 37 -2.23 24.83 -9.45
N PRO A 38 -2.62 23.54 -9.46
CA PRO A 38 -1.78 22.44 -9.01
C PRO A 38 -0.50 22.34 -9.85
N THR A 39 0.64 22.08 -9.20
CA THR A 39 1.94 22.05 -9.89
C THR A 39 2.23 20.78 -10.70
N HIS A 40 1.68 19.62 -10.33
CA HIS A 40 2.16 18.35 -10.90
C HIS A 40 1.25 17.78 -12.00
N TYR A 41 -0.07 17.85 -11.83
CA TYR A 41 -0.98 17.29 -12.82
C TYR A 41 -2.37 17.90 -12.72
N THR A 42 -3.01 18.06 -13.88
CA THR A 42 -4.40 18.45 -14.04
C THR A 42 -5.07 17.49 -15.02
N LEU A 43 -6.25 17.00 -14.64
CA LEU A 43 -7.12 16.15 -15.44
C LEU A 43 -8.41 16.92 -15.74
N GLU A 44 -8.55 17.37 -16.98
CA GLU A 44 -9.80 17.91 -17.50
C GLU A 44 -10.64 16.78 -18.09
N ILE A 45 -11.92 16.76 -17.75
CA ILE A 45 -12.87 15.75 -18.21
C ILE A 45 -13.99 16.45 -18.96
N PRO A 46 -13.89 16.55 -20.29
CA PRO A 46 -15.04 16.94 -21.10
C PRO A 46 -16.09 15.82 -21.06
N SER A 47 -17.36 16.20 -21.01
CA SER A 47 -18.49 15.26 -21.00
C SER A 47 -18.53 14.32 -19.80
N PHE A 48 -18.41 14.87 -18.58
CA PHE A 48 -18.48 14.12 -17.32
C PHE A 48 -19.73 13.24 -17.21
N SER A 49 -20.86 13.69 -17.76
CA SER A 49 -22.10 12.91 -17.77
C SER A 49 -21.95 11.56 -18.47
N LEU A 50 -21.16 11.47 -19.55
CA LEU A 50 -20.87 10.21 -20.24
C LEU A 50 -19.99 9.30 -19.39
N LEU A 51 -18.96 9.85 -18.75
CA LEU A 51 -18.10 9.11 -17.83
C LEU A 51 -18.93 8.53 -16.67
N SER A 52 -19.81 9.34 -16.08
CA SER A 52 -20.68 8.94 -14.97
C SER A 52 -21.74 7.89 -15.35
N LYS A 53 -22.13 7.80 -16.62
CA LYS A 53 -23.09 6.80 -17.11
C LYS A 53 -22.42 5.55 -17.67
N SER A 54 -21.11 5.56 -17.81
CA SER A 54 -20.37 4.42 -18.33
C SER A 54 -20.48 3.21 -17.39
N LEU A 55 -20.27 2.01 -17.92
CA LEU A 55 -20.18 0.78 -17.11
C LEU A 55 -18.88 0.71 -16.29
N MET A 56 -17.95 1.63 -16.53
CA MET A 56 -16.68 1.69 -15.80
C MET A 56 -16.93 2.35 -14.44
N GLU A 57 -16.67 1.62 -13.36
CA GLU A 57 -16.76 2.18 -12.01
C GLU A 57 -15.71 3.25 -11.75
N ARG A 58 -14.58 3.17 -12.46
CA ARG A 58 -13.40 3.99 -12.26
C ARG A 58 -12.78 4.37 -13.60
N TYR A 59 -12.25 5.58 -13.66
CA TYR A 59 -11.34 6.06 -14.69
C TYR A 59 -9.94 6.27 -14.11
N ASP A 60 -8.92 5.74 -14.78
CA ASP A 60 -7.52 6.01 -14.46
C ASP A 60 -6.91 6.95 -15.50
N SER A 61 -6.23 7.99 -15.04
CA SER A 61 -5.50 8.90 -15.91
C SER A 61 -4.24 8.24 -16.51
N GLY A 62 -3.62 8.94 -17.45
CA GLY A 62 -2.24 8.66 -17.82
C GLY A 62 -1.26 8.90 -16.67
N ASP A 63 -0.05 8.37 -16.82
CA ASP A 63 1.08 8.66 -15.94
C ASP A 63 1.48 10.13 -16.03
N PHE A 64 1.78 10.75 -14.88
CA PHE A 64 2.35 12.09 -14.79
C PHE A 64 3.77 12.06 -14.22
N GLU A 65 4.55 13.12 -14.47
CA GLU A 65 6.00 13.18 -14.23
C GLU A 65 6.42 12.89 -12.78
N ALA A 66 5.57 13.22 -11.79
CA ALA A 66 5.76 12.87 -10.39
C ALA A 66 5.49 11.39 -10.04
N GLY A 67 5.48 10.49 -11.04
CA GLY A 67 5.50 9.04 -10.86
C GLY A 67 4.16 8.42 -10.45
N GLY A 68 3.05 9.08 -10.77
CA GLY A 68 1.72 8.64 -10.37
C GLY A 68 0.66 8.77 -11.45
N LYS A 69 -0.54 8.31 -11.11
CA LYS A 69 -1.80 8.45 -11.87
C LYS A 69 -2.92 8.91 -10.92
N LEU A 70 -3.98 9.47 -11.48
CA LEU A 70 -5.23 9.71 -10.78
C LEU A 70 -6.22 8.58 -11.05
N GLY A 71 -6.76 7.99 -9.98
CA GLY A 71 -7.89 7.07 -10.02
C GLY A 71 -9.16 7.76 -9.57
N LEU A 72 -10.09 7.99 -10.49
CA LEU A 72 -11.34 8.71 -10.27
C LEU A 72 -12.54 7.75 -10.29
N TYR A 73 -13.36 7.80 -9.25
CA TYR A 73 -14.68 7.16 -9.23
C TYR A 73 -15.75 8.25 -9.36
N PRO A 74 -16.34 8.44 -10.55
CA PRO A 74 -17.28 9.53 -10.82
C PRO A 74 -18.62 9.38 -10.10
N ASN A 75 -18.94 8.18 -9.60
CA ASN A 75 -20.15 7.90 -8.82
C ASN A 75 -19.83 7.32 -7.43
N GLY A 76 -18.57 7.43 -7.00
CA GLY A 76 -18.11 7.00 -5.69
C GLY A 76 -17.60 5.56 -5.63
N ASP A 77 -16.61 5.37 -4.76
CA ASP A 77 -16.03 4.07 -4.42
C ASP A 77 -16.83 3.41 -3.29
N LYS A 78 -17.83 2.61 -3.68
CA LYS A 78 -18.70 1.90 -2.72
C LYS A 78 -17.94 0.97 -1.79
N ALA A 79 -16.81 0.41 -2.24
CA ALA A 79 -16.01 -0.51 -1.42
C ALA A 79 -15.32 0.21 -0.25
N ARG A 80 -15.14 1.53 -0.33
CA ARG A 80 -14.54 2.38 0.71
C ARG A 80 -15.51 3.40 1.30
N ASN A 81 -16.82 3.11 1.24
CA ASN A 81 -17.88 3.98 1.71
C ASN A 81 -17.91 5.38 1.06
N GLY A 82 -17.50 5.45 -0.20
CA GLY A 82 -17.54 6.67 -1.02
C GLY A 82 -18.85 6.85 -1.79
N GLN A 83 -19.90 6.09 -1.48
CA GLN A 83 -21.18 6.24 -2.16
C GLN A 83 -21.66 7.69 -2.10
N ASP A 84 -22.29 8.13 -3.19
CA ASP A 84 -22.83 9.50 -3.35
C ASP A 84 -21.78 10.62 -3.31
N HIS A 85 -20.49 10.29 -3.39
CA HIS A 85 -19.39 11.24 -3.50
C HIS A 85 -18.58 10.98 -4.75
N ILE A 86 -17.87 11.99 -5.26
CA ILE A 86 -16.70 11.75 -6.09
C ILE A 86 -15.61 11.18 -5.18
N SER A 87 -14.99 10.07 -5.60
CA SER A 87 -13.77 9.56 -4.96
C SER A 87 -12.58 9.78 -5.86
N LEU A 88 -11.45 10.19 -5.28
CA LEU A 88 -10.22 10.44 -6.03
C LEU A 88 -9.01 9.90 -5.27
N TYR A 89 -8.14 9.23 -6.01
CA TYR A 89 -6.97 8.57 -5.49
C TYR A 89 -5.72 8.90 -6.29
N LEU A 90 -4.60 9.00 -5.58
CA LEU A 90 -3.26 9.03 -6.11
C LEU A 90 -2.75 7.59 -6.15
N VAL A 91 -2.40 7.13 -7.35
CA VAL A 91 -1.91 5.78 -7.60
C VAL A 91 -0.47 5.85 -8.02
N LEU A 92 0.39 5.05 -7.39
CA LEU A 92 1.78 4.91 -7.79
C LEU A 92 1.88 4.15 -9.12
N SER A 93 2.46 4.78 -10.14
CA SER A 93 2.59 4.22 -11.49
C SER A 93 3.27 2.84 -11.49
N GLU A 94 2.80 1.92 -12.32
CA GLU A 94 3.43 0.60 -12.53
C GLU A 94 4.81 0.69 -13.19
N THR A 95 5.07 1.77 -13.94
CA THR A 95 6.39 2.03 -14.54
C THR A 95 7.46 2.29 -13.49
N ASN A 96 7.05 2.67 -12.27
CA ASN A 96 7.89 2.66 -11.09
C ASN A 96 7.92 1.25 -10.50
N SER A 97 8.62 0.34 -11.18
CA SER A 97 8.91 -1.01 -10.68
C SER A 97 9.87 -0.92 -9.50
N LEU A 98 9.34 -0.53 -8.35
CA LEU A 98 10.11 -0.41 -7.13
C LEU A 98 10.37 -1.81 -6.56
N PRO A 99 11.57 -2.08 -6.01
CA PRO A 99 11.84 -3.33 -5.34
C PRO A 99 10.77 -3.62 -4.28
N PRO A 100 10.46 -4.90 -3.97
CA PRO A 100 9.46 -5.25 -2.97
C PRO A 100 9.69 -4.60 -1.59
N SER A 101 10.95 -4.25 -1.31
CA SER A 101 11.43 -3.59 -0.10
C SER A 101 11.48 -2.06 -0.19
N PHE A 102 10.76 -1.42 -1.11
CA PHE A 102 10.81 0.04 -1.26
C PHE A 102 9.56 0.71 -0.69
N GLU A 103 9.77 1.79 0.06
CA GLU A 103 8.72 2.61 0.64
C GLU A 103 8.90 4.05 0.17
N VAL A 104 7.84 4.63 -0.41
CA VAL A 104 7.76 6.06 -0.70
C VAL A 104 6.76 6.67 0.25
N THR A 105 7.19 7.60 1.09
CA THR A 105 6.25 8.44 1.84
C THR A 105 6.07 9.76 1.10
N ALA A 106 4.84 10.08 0.71
CA ALA A 106 4.52 11.34 0.07
C ALA A 106 3.33 12.03 0.75
N LEU A 107 3.41 13.36 0.84
CA LEU A 107 2.23 14.20 1.04
C LEU A 107 1.62 14.50 -0.32
N PHE A 108 0.31 14.63 -0.37
CA PHE A 108 -0.33 15.07 -1.59
C PHE A 108 -1.54 15.95 -1.27
N ARG A 109 -1.88 16.78 -2.26
CA ARG A 109 -3.07 17.64 -2.25
C ARG A 109 -3.84 17.37 -3.52
N PHE A 110 -5.14 17.21 -3.41
CA PHE A 110 -6.02 17.23 -4.58
C PHE A 110 -6.63 18.60 -4.76
N PHE A 111 -7.01 18.89 -6.00
CA PHE A 111 -7.60 20.15 -6.40
C PHE A 111 -8.86 19.84 -7.20
N VAL A 112 -9.93 20.58 -6.95
CA VAL A 112 -11.13 20.62 -7.79
C VAL A 112 -11.29 22.07 -8.26
N PHE A 113 -11.26 22.28 -9.57
CA PHE A 113 -11.33 23.63 -10.13
C PHE A 113 -12.75 24.21 -10.03
N HIS A 114 -12.86 25.41 -9.49
CA HIS A 114 -14.09 26.18 -9.40
C HIS A 114 -14.17 27.13 -10.59
N GLN A 115 -14.86 26.71 -11.65
CA GLN A 115 -14.82 27.37 -12.96
C GLN A 115 -15.46 28.77 -12.97
N ILE A 116 -16.39 29.05 -12.05
CA ILE A 116 -17.02 30.38 -11.93
C ILE A 116 -16.07 31.41 -11.30
N HIS A 117 -15.33 31.03 -10.26
CA HIS A 117 -14.46 31.95 -9.53
C HIS A 117 -13.01 31.92 -10.03
N GLY A 118 -12.64 30.92 -10.84
CA GLY A 118 -11.28 30.78 -11.37
C GLY A 118 -10.26 30.35 -10.31
N ASN A 119 -10.71 29.73 -9.22
CA ASN A 119 -9.86 29.24 -8.13
C ASN A 119 -10.08 27.74 -7.88
N TYR A 120 -9.41 27.18 -6.88
CA TYR A 120 -9.37 25.74 -6.63
C TYR A 120 -9.78 25.43 -5.19
N LEU A 121 -10.69 24.47 -5.04
CA LEU A 121 -10.87 23.77 -3.78
C LEU A 121 -9.69 22.80 -3.59
N THR A 122 -8.87 23.06 -2.60
CA THR A 122 -7.74 22.22 -2.21
C THR A 122 -8.17 21.25 -1.12
N LEU A 123 -7.86 19.96 -1.28
CA LEU A 123 -8.16 18.90 -0.33
C LEU A 123 -6.88 18.14 0.05
N GLU A 124 -6.56 18.13 1.34
CA GLU A 124 -5.37 17.47 1.87
C GLU A 124 -5.67 16.75 3.19
N ASP A 125 -4.75 15.89 3.62
CA ASP A 125 -4.82 15.22 4.93
C ASP A 125 -4.78 16.25 6.06
N ALA A 126 -5.82 16.30 6.90
CA ALA A 126 -5.91 17.29 7.97
C ALA A 126 -4.83 17.13 9.04
N ASN A 127 -4.29 15.92 9.20
CA ASN A 127 -3.21 15.65 10.16
C ASN A 127 -1.83 15.98 9.56
N GLY A 128 -1.75 16.39 8.29
CA GLY A 128 -0.49 16.64 7.59
C GLY A 128 0.38 15.38 7.52
N LYS A 129 -0.23 14.19 7.58
CA LYS A 129 0.49 12.92 7.61
C LYS A 129 0.82 12.45 6.20
N GLY A 130 2.11 12.26 5.93
CA GLY A 130 2.56 11.63 4.68
C GLY A 130 2.03 10.20 4.56
N ARG A 131 1.63 9.81 3.35
CA ARG A 131 1.14 8.48 3.03
C ARG A 131 2.25 7.60 2.49
N CYS A 132 2.34 6.40 3.04
CA CYS A 132 3.38 5.43 2.70
C CYS A 132 2.87 4.50 1.60
N PHE A 133 3.45 4.65 0.42
CA PHE A 133 3.24 3.78 -0.73
C PHE A 133 4.21 2.59 -0.62
N LEU A 134 3.64 1.40 -0.69
CA LEU A 134 4.32 0.11 -0.60
C LEU A 134 4.07 -0.69 -1.87
N SER A 135 4.84 -1.76 -2.08
CA SER A 135 4.58 -2.73 -3.15
C SER A 135 3.15 -3.29 -3.12
N VAL A 136 2.60 -3.49 -1.91
CA VAL A 136 1.24 -4.00 -1.67
C VAL A 136 0.16 -2.91 -1.55
N THR A 137 0.55 -1.66 -1.26
CA THR A 137 -0.38 -0.53 -1.05
C THR A 137 0.09 0.63 -1.90
N ARG A 138 -0.38 0.64 -3.16
CA ARG A 138 0.05 1.59 -4.19
C ARG A 138 -0.87 2.80 -4.32
N GLU A 139 -1.92 2.88 -3.51
CA GLU A 139 -2.97 3.88 -3.69
C GLU A 139 -3.36 4.52 -2.36
N TRP A 140 -3.49 5.85 -2.39
CA TRP A 140 -3.99 6.66 -1.28
C TRP A 140 -4.87 7.79 -1.81
N GLY A 141 -5.89 8.18 -1.05
CA GLY A 141 -6.77 9.28 -1.42
C GLY A 141 -8.03 9.33 -0.58
N PHE A 142 -9.10 9.88 -1.15
CA PHE A 142 -10.33 10.14 -0.42
C PHE A 142 -11.53 9.50 -1.11
N ALA A 143 -12.19 8.60 -0.39
CA ALA A 143 -13.46 8.00 -0.83
C ALA A 143 -14.59 9.04 -0.89
N GLN A 144 -14.58 10.02 0.01
CA GLN A 144 -15.59 11.09 0.09
C GLN A 144 -14.93 12.46 -0.18
N LEU A 145 -14.42 12.67 -1.39
CA LEU A 145 -13.72 13.90 -1.75
C LEU A 145 -14.70 15.10 -1.74
N ILE A 146 -15.74 15.00 -2.57
CA ILE A 146 -16.81 15.99 -2.71
C ILE A 146 -18.14 15.25 -2.92
N ASP A 147 -19.18 15.69 -2.23
CA ASP A 147 -20.54 15.17 -2.38
C ASP A 147 -21.05 15.38 -3.82
N LEU A 148 -21.75 14.39 -4.38
CA LEU A 148 -22.22 14.44 -5.77
C LEU A 148 -23.27 15.51 -6.00
N GLN A 149 -24.12 15.82 -5.01
CA GLN A 149 -25.12 16.89 -5.15
C GLN A 149 -24.41 18.24 -5.26
N THR A 150 -23.46 18.48 -4.35
CA THR A 150 -22.61 19.67 -4.33
C THR A 150 -21.81 19.81 -5.63
N PHE A 151 -21.21 18.72 -6.11
CA PHE A 151 -20.41 18.72 -7.32
C PHE A 151 -21.23 18.99 -8.59
N LYS A 152 -22.44 18.43 -8.68
CA LYS A 152 -23.32 18.54 -9.86
C LYS A 152 -24.16 19.80 -9.89
N ASP A 153 -24.35 20.47 -8.75
CA ASP A 153 -25.03 21.77 -8.70
C ASP A 153 -24.19 22.82 -9.45
N PRO A 154 -24.70 23.37 -10.57
CA PRO A 154 -23.97 24.35 -11.38
C PRO A 154 -23.58 25.62 -10.60
N SER A 155 -24.32 25.98 -9.55
CA SER A 155 -24.03 27.16 -8.72
C SER A 155 -22.74 27.03 -7.91
N ASN A 156 -22.30 25.79 -7.62
CA ASN A 156 -21.03 25.51 -6.95
C ASN A 156 -19.84 25.51 -7.92
N GLY A 157 -20.07 25.60 -9.23
CA GLY A 157 -19.05 25.86 -10.24
C GLY A 157 -18.01 24.75 -10.49
N TYR A 158 -18.16 23.56 -9.90
CA TYR A 158 -17.23 22.44 -10.12
C TYR A 158 -17.47 21.70 -11.44
N LEU A 159 -18.75 21.46 -11.77
CA LEU A 159 -19.19 20.90 -13.04
C LEU A 159 -19.95 21.97 -13.83
N VAL A 160 -19.33 22.51 -14.87
CA VAL A 160 -19.90 23.56 -15.73
C VAL A 160 -19.82 23.09 -17.18
N ASN A 161 -20.92 23.23 -17.92
CA ASN A 161 -21.02 22.77 -19.32
C ASN A 161 -20.57 21.30 -19.51
N ASP A 162 -20.97 20.44 -18.57
CA ASP A 162 -20.60 19.03 -18.54
C ASP A 162 -19.08 18.76 -18.50
N THR A 163 -18.30 19.75 -18.08
CA THR A 163 -16.83 19.68 -17.97
C THR A 163 -16.40 19.95 -16.55
N CYS A 164 -15.41 19.21 -16.06
CA CYS A 164 -14.82 19.42 -14.75
C CYS A 164 -13.31 19.18 -14.79
N CYS A 165 -12.58 19.77 -13.85
CA CYS A 165 -11.13 19.62 -13.76
C CYS A 165 -10.71 19.22 -12.34
N PHE A 166 -9.94 18.13 -12.26
CA PHE A 166 -9.27 17.69 -11.04
C PHE A 166 -7.77 17.92 -11.17
N GLY A 167 -7.06 18.02 -10.06
CA GLY A 167 -5.61 18.10 -10.08
C GLY A 167 -4.96 17.54 -8.84
N VAL A 168 -3.64 17.43 -8.89
CA VAL A 168 -2.85 16.89 -7.78
C VAL A 168 -1.49 17.57 -7.66
N GLU A 169 -1.05 17.73 -6.43
CA GLU A 169 0.35 18.00 -6.08
C GLU A 169 0.89 16.88 -5.20
N VAL A 170 2.12 16.45 -5.46
CA VAL A 170 2.78 15.37 -4.71
C VAL A 170 4.11 15.88 -4.17
N PHE A 171 4.36 15.65 -2.89
CA PHE A 171 5.58 16.03 -2.19
C PHE A 171 6.21 14.80 -1.56
N ILE A 172 7.28 14.29 -2.17
CA ILE A 172 8.02 13.14 -1.64
C ILE A 172 8.74 13.55 -0.37
N CYS A 173 8.37 12.93 0.75
CA CYS A 173 8.93 13.22 2.07
C CYS A 173 10.12 12.29 2.38
N LYS A 174 10.00 11.00 2.03
CA LYS A 174 11.02 9.98 2.31
C LYS A 174 10.98 8.89 1.26
N GLU A 175 12.15 8.45 0.83
CA GLU A 175 12.35 7.22 0.09
C GLU A 175 13.24 6.30 0.93
N ARG A 176 12.78 5.08 1.19
CA ARG A 176 13.54 4.10 1.95
C ARG A 176 13.55 2.77 1.23
N ASN A 177 14.74 2.22 1.05
CA ASN A 177 14.89 0.78 0.95
C ASN A 177 14.73 0.22 2.37
N ILE A 178 13.64 -0.51 2.65
CA ILE A 178 13.50 -1.34 3.84
C ILE A 178 14.80 -2.15 3.93
N ARG A 179 15.55 -1.93 5.02
CA ARG A 179 16.85 -2.59 5.25
C ARG A 179 16.73 -4.07 4.90
N LYS A 180 17.68 -4.59 4.12
CA LYS A 180 17.88 -6.03 3.93
C LYS A 180 18.09 -6.65 5.32
N GLY A 181 17.03 -7.16 5.93
CA GLY A 181 17.12 -8.01 7.11
C GLY A 181 17.43 -9.42 6.65
N GLU A 182 18.32 -10.11 7.36
CA GLU A 182 18.56 -11.53 7.14
C GLU A 182 17.51 -12.36 7.90
N ARG A 183 16.93 -13.36 7.22
CA ARG A 183 16.04 -14.34 7.85
C ARG A 183 16.85 -15.60 8.10
N LEU A 184 17.17 -15.87 9.36
CA LEU A 184 17.77 -17.13 9.76
C LEU A 184 16.67 -18.22 9.79
N SER A 185 16.74 -19.19 8.88
CA SER A 185 15.93 -20.41 8.95
C SER A 185 16.77 -21.54 9.55
N LEU A 186 16.52 -21.86 10.81
CA LEU A 186 17.02 -23.10 11.42
C LEU A 186 16.12 -24.25 10.98
N ILE A 187 16.71 -25.26 10.33
CA ILE A 187 16.05 -26.52 10.02
C ILE A 187 16.03 -27.35 11.29
N SER A 188 14.91 -28.02 11.59
CA SER A 188 14.81 -28.83 12.79
C SER A 188 15.62 -30.12 12.62
N PRO A 189 16.23 -30.68 13.69
CA PRO A 189 16.93 -31.96 13.63
C PRO A 189 16.08 -33.12 13.07
N SER A 190 14.77 -33.03 13.21
CA SER A 190 13.79 -34.00 12.72
C SER A 190 13.55 -33.96 11.20
N ASP A 191 14.01 -32.91 10.51
CA ASP A 191 13.88 -32.78 9.06
C ASP A 191 15.11 -33.33 8.30
N PHE A 192 16.13 -33.82 9.01
CA PHE A 192 17.26 -34.49 8.38
C PHE A 192 16.91 -35.97 8.11
N PRO A 193 17.19 -36.49 6.91
CA PRO A 193 17.21 -37.94 6.72
C PRO A 193 18.27 -38.52 7.66
N ASN A 194 17.91 -39.55 8.43
CA ASN A 194 18.84 -40.22 9.34
C ASN A 194 20.01 -40.82 8.54
N CYS A 195 21.17 -40.15 8.56
CA CYS A 195 22.41 -40.69 8.01
C CYS A 195 22.99 -41.71 8.98
N THR A 196 22.90 -42.99 8.61
CA THR A 196 23.50 -44.08 9.39
C THR A 196 24.85 -44.42 8.77
N TRP A 197 25.94 -44.01 9.43
CA TRP A 197 27.28 -44.46 9.04
C TRP A 197 27.57 -45.80 9.72
N LYS A 198 27.80 -46.84 8.92
CA LYS A 198 28.06 -48.20 9.42
C LYS A 198 29.54 -48.50 9.26
N ILE A 199 30.23 -48.66 10.39
CA ILE A 199 31.65 -49.04 10.42
C ILE A 199 31.73 -50.56 10.48
N GLU A 200 32.31 -51.16 9.44
CA GLU A 200 32.50 -52.61 9.39
C GLU A 200 33.89 -52.99 9.94
N ASN A 201 33.98 -54.15 10.60
CA ASN A 201 35.24 -54.69 11.15
C ASN A 201 35.96 -53.75 12.14
N PHE A 202 35.20 -53.12 13.04
CA PHE A 202 35.71 -52.17 14.05
C PHE A 202 36.94 -52.67 14.84
N SER A 203 37.05 -53.98 15.07
CA SER A 203 38.16 -54.61 15.80
C SER A 203 39.50 -54.63 15.05
N LYS A 204 39.55 -54.16 13.80
CA LYS A 204 40.76 -54.09 12.95
C LYS A 204 41.17 -52.65 12.62
N LEU A 205 40.56 -51.65 13.27
CA LEU A 205 40.90 -50.25 13.07
C LEU A 205 42.12 -49.90 13.93
N GLU A 206 43.14 -49.31 13.30
CA GLU A 206 44.44 -48.99 13.92
C GLU A 206 44.72 -47.47 13.96
N GLU A 207 43.91 -46.66 13.26
CA GLU A 207 44.07 -45.20 13.22
C GLU A 207 43.24 -44.50 14.31
N GLU A 208 43.70 -43.33 14.75
CA GLU A 208 43.04 -42.55 15.81
C GLU A 208 41.74 -41.87 15.35
N PHE A 209 41.59 -41.59 14.05
CA PHE A 209 40.40 -40.91 13.51
C PHE A 209 40.00 -41.49 12.15
N TYR A 210 38.69 -41.71 11.97
CA TYR A 210 38.11 -42.12 10.70
C TYR A 210 37.00 -41.15 10.33
N HIS A 211 36.98 -40.75 9.05
CA HIS A 211 36.01 -39.82 8.51
C HIS A 211 34.94 -40.58 7.72
N SER A 212 33.68 -40.16 7.85
CA SER A 212 32.63 -40.62 6.94
C SER A 212 32.80 -39.98 5.57
N ASP A 213 32.18 -40.57 4.55
CA ASP A 213 32.07 -39.92 3.25
C ASP A 213 31.27 -38.62 3.34
N GLU A 214 31.58 -37.65 2.46
CA GLU A 214 30.82 -36.41 2.33
C GLU A 214 29.35 -36.74 2.03
N PHE A 215 28.44 -36.11 2.77
CA PHE A 215 27.00 -36.21 2.49
C PHE A 215 26.35 -34.83 2.50
N CYS A 216 25.26 -34.69 1.74
CA CYS A 216 24.53 -33.44 1.64
C CYS A 216 23.47 -33.35 2.74
N ALA A 217 23.57 -32.32 3.58
CA ALA A 217 22.52 -31.94 4.51
C ALA A 217 21.92 -30.60 4.07
N ALA A 218 20.66 -30.62 3.61
CA ALA A 218 19.91 -29.43 3.16
C ALA A 218 20.72 -28.49 2.24
N ASP A 219 21.18 -29.02 1.12
CA ASP A 219 21.94 -28.31 0.07
C ASP A 219 23.30 -27.73 0.49
N ARG A 220 23.86 -28.20 1.61
CA ARG A 220 25.25 -27.94 2.02
C ARG A 220 26.03 -29.25 2.07
N LYS A 221 27.25 -29.23 1.53
CA LYS A 221 28.23 -30.32 1.69
C LYS A 221 28.76 -30.32 3.12
N CYS A 222 28.71 -31.46 3.79
CA CYS A 222 29.20 -31.67 5.16
C CYS A 222 30.36 -32.66 5.18
#